data_AF-A0A6V6ZG15-F1
#
_entry.id   AF-A0A6V6ZG15-F1
#
_cell.length_a   1.000
_cell.length_b   1.000
_cell.length_c   1.000
_cell.angle_alpha   90.00
_cell.angle_beta   90.00
_cell.angle_gamma   90.00
#
_symmetry.space_group_name_H-M   'P 1'
#
loop_
_entity.id
_entity.type
_entity.pdbx_description
1 polymer ?
#
loop_
_entity_poly.entity_id
_entity_poly.type
_entity_poly.pdbx_seq_one_letter_code
_entity_poly.pdbx_strand_id
1 'polypeptide(L)'
;MTFSCDYGYKVYVPIVLNRDEFLEAPKMMTKKHQENVITVLKHYGEKWKIENGKLLISDKIDTEILWNYTSKANNPIWLRENKTK
;
A
#
# COMPACT_ATOMS: atom_id res chain seq x y z
N MET A 1 -23.68 10.53 18.00
CA MET A 1 -23.63 9.44 17.00
C MET A 1 -22.17 9.24 16.64
N THR A 2 -21.49 8.30 17.32
CA THR A 2 -20.11 7.93 16.98
C THR A 2 -20.20 6.98 15.79
N PHE A 3 -19.79 7.44 14.61
CA PHE A 3 -19.57 6.54 13.47
C PHE A 3 -18.39 5.64 13.83
N SER A 4 -18.64 4.49 14.47
CA SER A 4 -17.65 3.43 14.53
C SER A 4 -17.53 2.85 13.13
N CYS A 5 -16.70 3.46 12.30
CA CYS A 5 -16.16 2.74 11.17
C CYS A 5 -15.32 1.62 11.76
N ASP A 6 -15.89 0.41 11.82
CA ASP A 6 -15.09 -0.81 11.86
C ASP A 6 -14.27 -0.81 10.57
N TYR A 7 -12.99 -0.46 10.67
CA TYR A 7 -12.07 -0.58 9.56
C TYR A 7 -11.55 -2.01 9.61
N GLY A 8 -12.01 -2.84 8.68
CA GLY A 8 -11.36 -4.12 8.45
C GLY A 8 -9.95 -3.88 7.95
N TYR A 9 -9.06 -4.80 8.29
CA TYR A 9 -7.67 -4.76 7.84
C TYR A 9 -7.40 -6.01 7.00
N LYS A 10 -6.76 -5.83 5.86
CA LYS A 10 -6.27 -6.92 5.02
C LYS A 10 -4.75 -6.84 4.86
N VAL A 11 -4.12 -7.98 4.60
CA VAL A 11 -2.68 -8.00 4.30
C VAL A 11 -2.43 -7.27 2.98
N TYR A 12 -1.50 -6.33 2.99
CA TYR A 12 -1.03 -5.70 1.77
C TYR A 12 -0.26 -6.72 0.92
N VAL A 13 -0.70 -6.88 -0.32
CA VAL A 13 0.00 -7.64 -1.36
C VAL A 13 0.24 -6.68 -2.53
N PRO A 14 1.50 -6.52 -3.01
CA PRO A 14 1.77 -5.68 -4.17
C PRO A 14 0.94 -6.11 -5.38
N ILE A 15 0.43 -5.16 -6.16
CA ILE A 15 -0.30 -5.42 -7.40
C ILE A 15 0.45 -4.83 -8.59
N VAL A 16 0.53 -5.59 -9.68
CA VAL A 16 1.05 -5.16 -10.97
C VAL A 16 -0.03 -5.24 -12.03
N LEU A 17 0.06 -4.38 -13.06
CA LEU A 17 -0.79 -4.45 -14.24
C LEU A 17 -0.06 -5.27 -15.31
N ASN A 18 -0.66 -6.39 -15.72
CA ASN A 18 -0.16 -7.21 -16.82
C ASN A 18 -1.19 -7.20 -17.95
N ARG A 19 -0.84 -6.54 -19.06
CA ARG A 19 -1.79 -6.19 -20.12
C ARG A 19 -2.96 -5.40 -19.52
N ASP A 20 -4.10 -6.04 -19.33
CA ASP A 20 -5.34 -5.42 -18.84
C ASP A 20 -5.81 -6.03 -17.50
N GLU A 21 -4.98 -6.84 -16.85
CA GLU A 21 -5.32 -7.54 -15.61
C GLU A 21 -4.44 -7.10 -14.44
N PHE A 22 -5.08 -6.87 -13.29
CA PHE A 22 -4.40 -6.65 -12.02
C PHE A 22 -4.03 -7.98 -11.39
N LEU A 23 -2.73 -8.20 -11.19
CA LEU A 23 -2.19 -9.44 -10.63
C LEU A 23 -1.44 -9.16 -9.33
N GLU A 24 -1.70 -9.99 -8.32
CA GLU A 24 -0.91 -9.99 -7.09
C GLU A 24 0.53 -10.46 -7.35
N ALA A 25 1.49 -9.73 -6.79
CA ALA A 25 2.92 -9.99 -6.92
C ALA A 25 3.58 -10.09 -5.54
N PRO A 26 3.26 -11.10 -4.71
CA PRO A 26 3.78 -11.23 -3.34
C PRO A 26 5.31 -11.30 -3.28
N LYS A 27 5.97 -11.78 -4.35
CA LYS A 27 7.44 -11.81 -4.47
C LYS A 27 8.09 -10.41 -4.46
N MET A 28 7.34 -9.36 -4.77
CA MET A 28 7.82 -7.97 -4.69
C MET A 28 7.84 -7.43 -3.26
N MET A 29 7.22 -8.14 -2.30
CA MET A 29 7.11 -7.72 -0.91
C MET A 29 8.44 -7.91 -0.15
N THR A 30 9.43 -7.10 -0.51
CA THR A 30 10.71 -6.99 0.21
C THR A 30 10.61 -5.98 1.36
N LYS A 31 11.56 -6.00 2.30
CA LYS A 31 11.63 -4.98 3.38
C LYS A 31 11.65 -3.55 2.82
N LYS A 32 12.46 -3.31 1.77
CA LYS A 32 12.54 -2.01 1.10
C LYS A 32 11.21 -1.61 0.47
N HIS A 33 10.50 -2.55 -0.16
CA HIS A 33 9.17 -2.28 -0.71
C HIS A 33 8.16 -1.96 0.39
N GLN A 34 8.21 -2.67 1.52
CA GLN A 34 7.37 -2.40 2.68
C GLN A 34 7.57 -0.97 3.21
N GLU A 35 8.83 -0.52 3.36
CA GLU A 35 9.15 0.86 3.77
C GLU A 35 8.64 1.89 2.76
N ASN A 36 8.82 1.62 1.46
CA ASN A 36 8.35 2.49 0.40
C ASN A 36 6.82 2.61 0.40
N VAL A 37 6.08 1.51 0.51
CA VAL A 37 4.62 1.57 0.51
C VAL A 37 4.09 2.21 1.80
N ILE A 38 4.75 2.04 2.95
CA ILE A 38 4.41 2.79 4.17
C ILE A 38 4.55 4.31 3.93
N THR A 39 5.55 4.74 3.17
CA THR A 39 5.71 6.15 2.78
C THR A 39 4.54 6.62 1.93
N VAL A 40 4.11 5.81 0.97
CA VAL A 40 2.92 6.08 0.14
C VAL A 40 1.65 6.19 0.99
N LEU A 41 1.41 5.22 1.88
CA LEU A 41 0.23 5.20 2.73
C LEU A 41 0.18 6.42 3.66
N LYS A 42 1.32 6.81 4.25
CA LYS A 42 1.42 8.04 5.05
C LYS A 42 1.08 9.29 4.23
N HIS A 43 1.59 9.39 3.00
CA HIS A 43 1.31 10.53 2.12
C HIS A 43 -0.18 10.71 1.85
N TYR A 44 -0.92 9.62 1.66
CA TYR A 44 -2.36 9.64 1.41
C TYR A 44 -3.21 9.62 2.69
N GLY A 45 -2.60 9.61 3.88
CA GLY A 45 -3.33 9.52 5.16
C GLY A 45 -4.03 8.18 5.37
N GLU A 46 -3.60 7.14 4.67
CA GLU A 46 -4.20 5.81 4.74
C GLU A 46 -3.89 5.12 6.07
N LYS A 47 -4.87 4.39 6.58
CA LYS A 47 -4.69 3.60 7.81
C LYS A 47 -3.92 2.33 7.50
N TRP A 48 -2.87 2.09 8.28
CA TRP A 48 -2.06 0.88 8.20
C TRP A 48 -1.53 0.49 9.57
N LYS A 49 -1.14 -0.77 9.72
CA LYS A 49 -0.46 -1.30 10.90
C LYS A 49 0.47 -2.45 10.53
N ILE A 50 1.44 -2.75 11.39
CA ILE A 50 2.25 -3.97 11.29
C ILE A 50 1.79 -4.95 12.36
N GLU A 51 1.40 -6.15 11.95
CA GLU A 51 1.11 -7.26 12.87
C GLU A 51 1.81 -8.52 12.38
N ASN A 52 2.50 -9.22 13.27
CA ASN A 52 3.26 -10.45 12.95
C ASN A 52 4.22 -10.26 11.76
N GLY A 53 4.84 -9.08 11.66
CA GLY A 53 5.76 -8.73 10.57
C GLY A 53 5.11 -8.46 9.20
N LYS A 54 3.78 -8.53 9.10
CA LYS A 54 3.02 -8.23 7.87
C LYS A 54 2.49 -6.81 7.92
N LEU A 55 2.48 -6.14 6.76
CA LEU A 55 1.79 -4.87 6.59
C LEU A 55 0.31 -5.13 6.36
N LEU A 56 -0.53 -4.55 7.21
CA LEU A 56 -1.97 -4.55 7.03
C LEU A 56 -2.44 -3.14 6.67
N ILE A 57 -3.38 -3.08 5.74
CA ILE A 57 -3.99 -1.85 5.22
C ILE A 57 -5.51 -1.94 5.33
N SER A 58 -6.19 -0.80 5.23
CA SER A 58 -7.66 -0.73 5.16
C SER A 58 -8.21 -1.68 4.08
N ASP A 59 -9.19 -2.48 4.45
CA ASP A 59 -9.89 -3.39 3.52
C ASP A 59 -10.69 -2.64 2.44
N LYS A 60 -11.05 -1.38 2.72
CA LYS A 60 -11.72 -0.45 1.79
C LYS A 60 -10.85 0.01 0.61
N ILE A 61 -9.54 -0.22 0.65
CA ILE A 61 -8.66 0.11 -0.47
C ILE A 61 -8.93 -0.90 -1.60
N ASP A 62 -9.46 -0.44 -2.72
CA ASP A 62 -9.70 -1.28 -3.88
C ASP A 62 -8.39 -1.62 -4.64
N THR A 63 -8.52 -2.51 -5.63
CA THR A 63 -7.42 -3.04 -6.43
C THR A 63 -6.69 -1.95 -7.22
N GLU A 64 -7.42 -0.96 -7.76
CA GLU A 64 -6.84 0.11 -8.59
C GLU A 64 -5.99 1.05 -7.73
N ILE A 65 -6.52 1.45 -6.57
CA ILE A 65 -5.77 2.25 -5.59
C ILE A 65 -4.54 1.47 -5.12
N LEU A 66 -4.69 0.16 -4.86
CA LEU A 66 -3.59 -0.69 -4.41
C LEU A 66 -2.48 -0.82 -5.46
N TRP A 67 -2.85 -0.93 -6.74
CA TRP A 67 -1.91 -0.89 -7.85
C TRP A 67 -1.20 0.46 -7.97
N ASN A 68 -1.93 1.58 -7.85
CA ASN A 68 -1.35 2.92 -7.86
C ASN A 68 -0.34 3.10 -6.71
N TYR A 69 -0.66 2.61 -5.52
CA TYR A 69 0.26 2.65 -4.38
C TYR A 69 1.48 1.78 -4.60
N THR A 70 1.29 0.58 -5.16
CA THR A 70 2.41 -0.32 -5.53
C THR A 70 3.31 0.34 -6.56
N SER A 71 2.74 0.99 -7.58
CA SER A 71 3.48 1.71 -8.62
C SER A 71 4.30 2.87 -8.04
N LYS A 72 3.74 3.64 -7.10
CA LYS A 72 4.45 4.72 -6.39
C LYS A 72 5.55 4.21 -5.48
N ALA A 73 5.32 3.10 -4.79
CA ALA A 73 6.33 2.44 -3.95
C ALA A 73 7.52 1.88 -4.76
N ASN A 74 7.32 1.64 -6.05
CA ASN A 74 8.38 1.26 -7.00
C ASN A 74 9.00 2.44 -7.74
N ASN A 75 8.46 3.66 -7.61
CA ASN A 75 8.94 4.83 -8.34
C ASN A 75 9.94 5.63 -7.48
N PRO A 76 11.25 5.59 -7.79
CA PRO A 76 12.27 6.28 -7.00
C PRO A 76 12.16 7.81 -7.04
N ILE A 77 11.64 8.37 -8.15
CA ILE A 77 11.43 9.82 -8.27
C ILE A 77 10.31 10.25 -7.32
N TRP A 78 9.18 9.56 -7.38
CA TRP A 78 8.03 9.82 -6.49
C TRP A 78 8.43 9.71 -5.01
N LEU A 79 9.19 8.67 -4.65
CA LEU A 79 9.68 8.47 -3.28
C LEU A 79 10.63 9.58 -2.82
N ARG A 80 11.51 10.07 -3.69
CA ARG A 80 12.43 11.16 -3.35
C ARG A 80 11.67 12.46 -3.08
N GLU A 81 10.66 12.76 -3.88
CA GLU A 81 9.85 13.98 -3.75
C GLU A 81 8.92 13.96 -2.53
N ASN A 82 8.54 12.77 -2.07
CA ASN A 82 7.55 12.58 -1.00
C ASN A 82 8.12 11.99 0.30
N LYS A 83 9.46 11.86 0.42
CA LYS A 83 10.14 11.45 1.67
C LYS A 83 10.34 12.60 2.66
N THR A 84 10.19 13.84 2.22
CA THR A 84 10.66 15.06 2.93
C THR A 84 9.52 15.96 3.44
N LYS A 85 8.27 15.49 3.44
CA LYS A 85 7.13 16.17 4.07
C LYS A 85 6.75 15.43 5.35
#